data_AF-A0A914D6Y0-F1
#
_entry.id   AF-A0A914D6Y0-F1
#
_cell.length_a   1.000
_cell.length_b   1.000
_cell.length_c   1.000
_cell.angle_alpha   90.00
_cell.angle_beta   90.00
_cell.angle_gamma   90.00
#
_symmetry.space_group_name_H-M   'P 1'
#
loop_
_entity.id
_entity.type
_entity.pdbx_description
1 polymer ?
#
loop_
_entity_poly.entity_id
_entity_poly.type
_entity_poly.pdbx_seq_one_letter_code
_entity_poly.pdbx_strand_id
1 'polypeptide(L)'
;MLLQYRGLSWLAGGDKGLDGHITIPNILKKYNSNLFGQSYGIGSADVYDVAYLNVAQPFAVASDLVGQAQLLVDRVLSHPE
;
A
#
# COMPACT_ATOMS: atom_id res chain seq x y z
N MET A 1 17.74 1.04 -5.13
CA MET A 1 16.35 0.76 -4.75
C MET A 1 16.30 0.53 -3.25
N LEU A 2 15.46 1.26 -2.51
CA LEU A 2 15.31 1.09 -1.06
C LEU A 2 14.16 0.12 -0.77
N LEU A 3 14.48 -1.01 -0.15
CA LEU A 3 13.50 -1.98 0.31
C LEU A 3 12.75 -1.43 1.54
N GLN A 4 11.43 -1.56 1.53
CA GLN A 4 10.54 -1.13 2.61
C GLN A 4 9.63 -2.27 3.02
N TYR A 5 9.37 -2.42 4.32
CA TYR A 5 8.39 -3.36 4.86
C TYR A 5 6.95 -2.85 4.61
N ARG A 6 6.53 -2.81 3.34
CA ARG A 6 5.24 -2.21 2.94
C ARG A 6 4.06 -2.96 3.52
N GLY A 7 4.16 -4.29 3.61
CA GLY A 7 3.18 -5.14 4.26
C GLY A 7 2.92 -4.80 5.73
N LEU A 8 3.87 -4.12 6.39
CA LEU A 8 3.77 -3.70 7.79
C LEU A 8 3.41 -2.21 7.95
N SER A 9 3.18 -1.48 6.86
CA SER A 9 2.83 -0.07 6.93
C SER A 9 1.55 0.12 7.73
N TRP A 10 1.57 1.02 8.72
CA TRP A 10 0.40 1.26 9.58
C TRP A 10 -0.86 1.62 8.78
N LEU A 11 -0.72 2.48 7.76
CA LEU A 11 -1.86 2.98 6.97
C LEU A 11 -2.29 2.07 5.83
N ALA A 12 -1.40 1.22 5.31
CA ALA A 12 -1.63 0.52 4.03
C ALA A 12 -1.16 -0.95 4.00
N GLY A 13 -0.53 -1.46 5.05
CA GLY A 13 0.00 -2.82 5.10
C GLY A 13 -1.10 -3.86 5.32
N GLY A 14 -1.04 -4.95 4.56
CA GLY A 14 -1.96 -6.09 4.65
C GLY A 14 -1.29 -7.39 5.12
N ASP A 15 -0.02 -7.39 5.51
CA ASP A 15 0.64 -8.63 5.94
C ASP A 15 -0.02 -9.20 7.19
N LYS A 16 -0.21 -10.52 7.18
CA LYS A 16 -0.94 -11.29 8.20
C LYS A 16 -2.40 -10.83 8.29
N GLY A 17 -2.99 -10.91 9.47
CA GLY A 17 -4.29 -10.33 9.80
C GLY A 17 -4.20 -9.56 11.12
N LEU A 18 -5.34 -9.11 11.64
CA LEU A 18 -5.39 -8.27 12.84
C LEU A 18 -4.68 -8.88 14.06
N ASP A 19 -4.69 -10.20 14.21
CA ASP A 19 -4.04 -10.91 15.32
C ASP A 19 -2.50 -10.93 15.20
N GLY A 20 -1.96 -10.67 14.02
CA GLY A 20 -0.52 -10.65 13.74
C GLY A 20 0.04 -9.23 13.69
N HIS A 21 -0.60 -8.35 12.92
CA HIS A 21 -0.20 -6.95 12.80
C HIS A 21 -1.44 -6.07 12.82
N ILE A 22 -1.45 -5.11 13.75
CA ILE A 22 -2.48 -4.09 13.79
C ILE A 22 -2.09 -3.05 12.74
N THR A 23 -2.78 -3.08 11.59
CA THR A 23 -2.75 -2.06 10.52
C THR A 23 -4.17 -1.59 10.23
N ILE A 24 -4.35 -0.38 9.69
CA ILE A 24 -5.67 0.10 9.27
C ILE A 24 -6.33 -0.90 8.30
N PRO A 25 -5.64 -1.43 7.28
CA PRO A 25 -6.26 -2.42 6.42
C PRO A 25 -6.59 -3.74 7.11
N ASN A 26 -5.79 -4.22 8.06
CA ASN A 26 -6.11 -5.44 8.81
C ASN A 26 -7.32 -5.25 9.74
N ILE A 27 -7.51 -4.05 10.31
CA ILE A 27 -8.72 -3.70 11.05
C ILE A 27 -9.92 -3.72 10.11
N LEU A 28 -9.85 -3.02 8.97
CA LEU A 28 -10.95 -2.93 8.01
C LEU A 28 -11.29 -4.31 7.41
N LYS A 29 -10.27 -5.12 7.10
CA LYS A 29 -10.43 -6.48 6.54
C LYS A 29 -11.17 -7.43 7.48
N LYS A 30 -11.09 -7.22 8.80
CA LYS A 30 -11.87 -7.97 9.79
C LYS A 30 -13.38 -7.76 9.63
N TYR A 31 -13.80 -6.59 9.15
CA TYR A 31 -15.21 -6.25 8.96
C TYR A 31 -15.65 -6.28 7.49
N ASN A 32 -14.70 -6.30 6.55
CA ASN A 32 -14.94 -6.44 5.11
C ASN A 32 -13.83 -7.29 4.46
N SER A 33 -14.13 -8.56 4.17
CA SER A 33 -13.18 -9.48 3.54
C SER A 33 -12.77 -9.07 2.12
N ASN A 34 -13.56 -8.23 1.45
CA ASN A 34 -13.34 -7.80 0.05
C ASN A 34 -12.57 -6.47 -0.04
N LEU A 35 -11.80 -6.12 0.99
CA LEU A 35 -10.97 -4.92 0.98
C LEU A 35 -9.80 -5.11 -0.01
N PHE A 36 -9.59 -4.12 -0.88
CA PHE A 36 -8.55 -4.11 -1.91
C PHE A 36 -7.54 -2.97 -1.68
N GLY A 37 -6.34 -3.11 -2.24
CA GLY A 37 -5.35 -2.04 -2.35
C GLY A 37 -4.29 -2.00 -1.25
N GLN A 38 -4.26 -2.99 -0.35
CA GLN A 38 -3.21 -3.09 0.67
C GLN A 38 -1.89 -3.48 0.04
N SER A 39 -0.79 -2.96 0.57
CA SER A 39 0.55 -3.43 0.24
C SER A 39 0.94 -4.65 1.07
N TYR A 40 1.81 -5.50 0.52
CA TYR A 40 2.27 -6.75 1.13
C TYR A 40 3.79 -6.88 1.04
N GLY A 41 4.40 -7.64 1.95
CA GLY A 41 5.81 -8.01 1.91
C GLY A 41 6.80 -6.84 1.97
N ILE A 42 7.97 -7.06 1.38
CA ILE A 42 9.11 -6.15 1.38
C ILE A 42 9.45 -5.75 -0.05
N GLY A 43 9.45 -4.45 -0.34
CA GLY A 43 9.83 -3.94 -1.66
C GLY A 43 9.62 -2.44 -1.82
N SER A 44 9.88 -1.95 -3.02
CA SER A 44 9.75 -0.55 -3.40
C SER A 44 8.36 -0.24 -3.99
N ALA A 45 8.03 1.04 -4.15
CA ALA A 45 6.68 1.44 -4.58
C ALA A 45 6.40 1.06 -6.04
N ASP A 46 7.42 0.87 -6.86
CA ASP A 46 7.37 0.54 -8.28
C ASP A 46 7.06 -0.94 -8.57
N VAL A 47 7.14 -1.81 -7.56
CA VAL A 47 6.72 -3.22 -7.70
C VAL A 47 5.25 -3.33 -7.33
N TYR A 48 4.37 -3.44 -8.34
CA TYR A 48 2.91 -3.47 -8.12
C TYR A 48 2.48 -4.59 -7.16
N ASP A 49 2.98 -5.82 -7.35
CA ASP A 49 2.63 -6.99 -6.53
C ASP A 49 3.01 -6.87 -5.05
N VAL A 50 3.82 -5.87 -4.70
CA VAL A 50 4.19 -5.53 -3.31
C VAL A 50 3.43 -4.27 -2.87
N ALA A 51 3.39 -3.24 -3.72
CA ALA A 51 2.92 -1.93 -3.34
C ALA A 51 1.40 -1.75 -3.47
N TYR A 52 0.74 -2.39 -4.43
CA TYR A 52 -0.66 -2.15 -4.79
C TYR A 52 -0.95 -0.64 -4.86
N LEU A 53 -1.90 -0.13 -4.08
CA LEU A 53 -2.24 1.30 -4.06
C LEU A 53 -1.35 2.14 -3.12
N ASN A 54 -0.43 1.53 -2.37
CA ASN A 54 0.52 2.26 -1.53
C ASN A 54 1.66 2.87 -2.38
N VAL A 55 1.44 4.11 -2.84
CA VAL A 55 2.40 4.88 -3.66
C VAL A 55 3.41 5.69 -2.83
N ALA A 56 3.43 5.53 -1.50
CA ALA A 56 4.36 6.29 -0.66
C ALA A 56 5.82 5.99 -1.04
N GLN A 57 6.61 7.04 -1.20
CA GLN A 57 8.02 6.96 -1.58
C GLN A 57 8.91 7.49 -0.44
N PRO A 58 10.03 6.82 -0.11
CA PRO A 58 11.02 7.34 0.80
C PRO A 58 11.54 8.69 0.31
N PHE A 59 11.77 9.61 1.25
CA PHE A 59 12.28 10.96 0.99
C PHE A 59 11.38 11.86 0.14
N ALA A 60 10.16 11.43 -0.19
CA ALA A 60 9.20 12.30 -0.84
C ALA A 60 8.82 13.47 0.08
N VAL A 61 8.65 14.63 -0.54
CA VAL A 61 8.26 15.88 0.09
C VAL A 61 6.94 16.38 -0.48
N ALA A 62 6.42 17.49 0.05
CA ALA A 62 5.12 18.01 -0.34
C ALA A 62 4.99 18.30 -1.86
N SER A 63 6.07 18.69 -2.53
CA SER A 63 6.06 18.93 -3.98
C SER A 63 5.82 17.65 -4.81
N ASP A 64 6.06 16.46 -4.24
CA ASP A 64 5.87 15.18 -4.94
C ASP A 64 4.43 14.68 -4.86
N LEU A 65 3.56 15.31 -4.04
CA LEU A 65 2.19 14.86 -3.80
C LEU A 65 1.36 14.80 -5.07
N VAL A 66 1.53 15.75 -6.00
CA VAL A 66 0.77 15.77 -7.26
C VAL A 66 1.09 14.53 -8.10
N GLY A 67 2.36 14.17 -8.21
CA GLY A 67 2.80 12.97 -8.94
C GLY A 67 2.33 11.67 -8.26
N GLN A 68 2.38 11.61 -6.92
CA GLN A 68 1.84 10.45 -6.19
C GLN A 68 0.32 10.31 -6.36
N ALA A 69 -0.42 11.42 -6.35
CA ALA A 69 -1.86 11.41 -6.56
C ALA A 69 -2.22 10.92 -7.98
N GLN A 70 -1.51 11.40 -9.00
CA GLN A 70 -1.68 10.95 -10.39
C GLN A 70 -1.37 9.45 -10.52
N LEU A 71 -0.25 8.99 -9.98
CA LEU A 71 0.11 7.57 -9.98
C LEU A 71 -0.93 6.70 -9.26
N LEU A 72 -1.49 7.17 -8.14
CA LEU A 72 -2.54 6.47 -7.43
C LEU A 72 -3.81 6.35 -8.29
N VAL A 73 -4.23 7.44 -8.95
CA VAL A 73 -5.38 7.42 -9.85
C VAL A 73 -5.15 6.44 -11.00
N ASP A 74 -3.97 6.48 -11.62
CA ASP A 74 -3.62 5.58 -12.71
C ASP A 74 -3.71 4.12 -12.25
N ARG A 75 -3.18 3.78 -11.06
CA ARG A 75 -3.29 2.43 -10.49
C ARG A 75 -4.74 2.01 -10.20
N VAL A 76 -5.56 2.92 -9.67
CA VAL A 76 -6.98 2.64 -9.41
C VAL A 76 -7.73 2.36 -10.71
N LEU A 77 -7.33 2.97 -11.83
CA LEU A 77 -8.00 2.78 -13.12
C LEU A 77 -7.43 1.62 -13.94
N SER A 78 -6.18 1.21 -13.71
CA SER A 78 -5.48 0.23 -14.52
C SER A 78 -5.19 -1.09 -13.81
N HIS A 79 -5.61 -1.27 -12.56
CA HIS A 79 -5.31 -2.48 -11.81
C HIS A 79 -5.94 -3.74 -12.45
N PRO A 80 -5.27 -4.90 -12.39
CA PRO A 80 -5.77 -6.13 -12.97
C PRO A 80 -6.89 -6.83 -12.15
N GLU A 81 -7.05 -6.47 -10.87
CA GLU A 81 -8.06 -7.06 -9.96
C GLU A 81 -9.49 -6.52 -10.16
#